data_AF-A0A2M8KT70-F1
#
_entry.id   AF-A0A2M8KT70-F1
#
_cell.length_a   1.000
_cell.length_b   1.000
_cell.length_c   1.000
_cell.angle_alpha   90.00
_cell.angle_beta   90.00
_cell.angle_gamma   90.00
#
_symmetry.space_group_name_H-M   'P 1'
#
loop_
_entity.id
_entity.type
_entity.pdbx_description
1 polymer ?
#
loop_
_entity_poly.entity_id
_entity_poly.type
_entity_poly.pdbx_seq_one_letter_code
_entity_poly.pdbx_strand_id
1 'polypeptide(L)'
;MVARKITKTTTINFQIKTFGLYALFITARCQSEKLLGLRGGENLRVEIDYMKLREIPSEGKPQYSDTPPSWNGTKLKGLTKAIVFILSLQTGGHTLKFVPTPSATIETYTITPIQNTKISHLT
;
A
#
# COMPACT_ATOMS: atom_id res chain seq x y z
N MET A 1 -4.44 -15.69 4.22
CA MET A 1 -3.17 -15.34 4.91
C MET A 1 -3.50 -14.96 6.33
N VAL A 2 -2.66 -15.34 7.30
CA VAL A 2 -2.79 -14.85 8.69
C VAL A 2 -2.21 -13.44 8.75
N ALA A 3 -2.91 -12.51 9.41
CA ALA A 3 -2.48 -11.12 9.55
C ALA A 3 -1.08 -11.03 10.17
N ARG A 4 -0.20 -10.22 9.58
CA ARG A 4 1.21 -10.10 9.99
C ARG A 4 1.52 -8.70 10.48
N LYS A 5 1.94 -8.57 11.74
CA LYS A 5 2.50 -7.32 12.26
C LYS A 5 3.95 -7.15 11.79
N ILE A 6 4.28 -5.95 11.32
CA ILE A 6 5.63 -5.56 10.89
C ILE A 6 6.09 -4.32 11.67
N THR A 7 7.34 -4.32 12.09
CA THR A 7 8.01 -3.20 12.80
C THR A 7 9.24 -2.68 12.05
N LYS A 8 9.62 -3.38 10.98
CA LYS A 8 10.73 -3.03 10.09
C LYS A 8 10.23 -3.07 8.66
N THR A 9 10.89 -2.30 7.81
CA THR A 9 10.64 -2.32 6.37
C THR A 9 10.72 -3.75 5.84
N THR A 10 9.69 -4.15 5.09
CA THR A 10 9.60 -5.48 4.47
C THR A 10 9.47 -5.30 2.97
N THR A 11 10.37 -5.93 2.20
CA THR A 11 10.34 -5.91 0.73
C THR A 11 9.89 -7.26 0.21
N ILE A 12 8.93 -7.25 -0.72
CA ILE A 12 8.47 -8.40 -1.48
C ILE A 12 8.90 -8.21 -2.93
N ASN A 13 9.65 -9.16 -3.45
CA ASN A 13 10.01 -9.20 -4.87
C ASN A 13 8.97 -10.07 -5.60
N PHE A 14 8.50 -9.60 -6.75
CA PHE A 14 7.55 -10.35 -7.58
C PHE A 14 7.90 -10.24 -9.06
N GLN A 15 7.40 -11.18 -9.86
CA GLN A 15 7.70 -11.28 -11.28
C GLN A 15 6.42 -11.09 -12.10
N ILE A 16 6.48 -10.24 -13.11
CA ILE A 16 5.43 -10.02 -14.09
C ILE A 16 5.82 -10.72 -15.39
N LYS A 17 4.99 -11.67 -15.82
CA LYS A 17 5.25 -12.48 -17.02
C LYS A 17 4.88 -11.77 -18.32
N THR A 18 3.95 -10.83 -18.26
CA THR A 18 3.40 -10.14 -19.43
C THR A 18 3.16 -8.69 -19.06
N PHE A 19 3.68 -7.78 -19.89
CA PHE A 19 3.35 -6.36 -19.77
C PHE A 19 1.84 -6.15 -19.79
N GLY A 20 1.32 -5.30 -18.91
CA GLY A 20 -0.10 -4.99 -18.87
C GLY A 20 -0.51 -4.18 -17.65
N LEU A 21 -1.83 -4.01 -17.49
CA LEU A 21 -2.42 -3.32 -16.36
C LEU A 21 -2.63 -4.31 -15.20
N TYR A 22 -2.24 -3.91 -13.99
CA TYR A 22 -2.34 -4.74 -12.79
C TYR A 22 -3.04 -3.99 -11.66
N ALA A 23 -3.79 -4.74 -10.85
CA ALA A 23 -4.32 -4.31 -9.56
C ALA A 23 -3.45 -4.87 -8.43
N LEU A 24 -2.86 -3.98 -7.64
CA LEU A 24 -2.22 -4.31 -6.38
C LEU A 24 -3.19 -3.95 -5.26
N PHE A 25 -3.88 -4.96 -4.75
CA PHE A 25 -4.84 -4.82 -3.65
C PHE A 25 -4.10 -5.04 -2.33
N ILE A 26 -4.10 -4.05 -1.44
CA ILE A 26 -3.43 -4.14 -0.14
C ILE A 26 -4.44 -3.78 0.94
N THR A 27 -4.60 -4.65 1.93
CA THR A 27 -5.36 -4.35 3.14
C THR A 27 -4.43 -4.37 4.35
N ALA A 28 -4.48 -3.29 5.12
CA ALA A 28 -3.70 -3.14 6.32
C ALA A 28 -4.49 -2.40 7.40
N ARG A 29 -3.97 -2.46 8.61
CA ARG A 29 -4.52 -1.83 9.81
C ARG A 29 -3.39 -1.18 10.59
N CYS A 30 -3.68 0.03 11.07
CA CYS A 30 -2.80 0.79 11.94
C CYS A 30 -3.57 1.25 13.17
N GLN A 31 -2.98 1.09 14.35
CA GLN A 31 -3.54 1.55 15.62
C GLN A 31 -3.26 3.04 15.86
N SER A 32 -4.26 3.73 16.43
CA SER A 32 -4.03 5.02 17.06
C SER A 32 -3.34 4.79 18.42
N GLU A 33 -2.49 5.70 18.84
CA GLU A 33 -2.03 5.67 20.23
C GLU A 33 -3.15 6.06 21.19
N LYS A 34 -3.19 5.36 22.33
CA LYS A 34 -4.15 5.64 23.42
C LYS A 34 -3.57 6.53 24.52
N LEU A 35 -2.29 6.92 24.47
CA LEU A 35 -1.58 7.51 25.61
C LEU A 35 -1.17 8.97 25.37
N LEU A 36 -2.00 9.91 25.84
CA LEU A 36 -1.67 11.33 26.12
C LEU A 36 -0.91 12.13 25.03
N GLY A 37 -0.98 11.73 23.75
CA GLY A 37 -0.45 12.50 22.62
C GLY A 37 1.08 12.62 22.55
N LEU A 38 1.82 11.84 23.34
CA LEU A 38 3.28 11.96 23.46
C LEU A 38 4.07 11.19 22.39
N ARG A 39 3.44 10.25 21.67
CA ARG A 39 4.03 9.53 20.54
C ARG A 39 3.03 9.44 19.37
N GLY A 40 3.56 9.25 18.17
CA GLY A 40 2.75 9.15 16.95
C GLY A 40 2.13 7.77 16.79
N GLY A 41 0.90 7.71 16.27
CA GLY A 41 0.21 6.45 15.92
C GLY A 41 1.01 5.54 14.99
N GLU A 42 0.59 4.28 14.87
CA GLU A 42 1.08 3.37 13.83
C GLU A 42 0.76 3.93 12.45
N ASN A 43 1.66 3.79 11.49
CA ASN A 43 1.47 4.23 10.11
C ASN A 43 2.09 3.23 9.15
N LEU A 44 1.57 3.18 7.94
CA LEU A 44 2.15 2.43 6.84
C LEU A 44 2.18 3.27 5.57
N ARG A 45 3.37 3.33 4.96
CA ARG A 45 3.54 3.72 3.55
C ARG A 45 3.90 2.48 2.74
N VAL A 46 3.47 2.45 1.49
CA VAL A 46 3.96 1.48 0.50
C VAL A 46 4.77 2.16 -0.59
N GLU A 47 5.78 1.46 -1.11
CA GLU A 47 6.54 1.86 -2.29
C GLU A 47 6.47 0.72 -3.31
N ILE A 48 6.20 1.05 -4.57
CA ILE A 48 6.22 0.11 -5.68
C ILE A 48 7.37 0.54 -6.59
N ASP A 49 8.33 -0.34 -6.85
CA ASP A 49 9.54 -0.02 -7.62
C ASP A 49 10.25 1.25 -7.13
N TYR A 50 10.39 1.35 -5.80
CA TYR A 50 10.98 2.50 -5.09
C TYR A 50 10.22 3.83 -5.26
N MET A 51 9.10 3.85 -5.98
CA MET A 51 8.24 5.02 -6.13
C MET A 51 7.54 5.33 -4.82
N LYS A 52 7.80 6.51 -4.28
CA LYS A 52 7.08 7.07 -3.13
C LYS A 52 5.85 7.80 -3.65
N LEU A 53 4.71 7.12 -3.61
CA LEU A 53 3.43 7.69 -4.01
C LEU A 53 3.02 8.76 -3.00
N ARG A 54 3.24 10.03 -3.36
CA ARG A 54 2.86 11.21 -2.58
C ARG A 54 2.08 12.17 -3.47
N GLU A 55 1.18 12.93 -2.86
CA GLU A 55 0.71 14.18 -3.47
C GLU A 55 1.87 15.17 -3.54
N ILE A 56 1.81 16.16 -4.44
CA ILE A 56 2.83 17.21 -4.55
C ILE A 56 2.84 17.97 -3.21
N PRO A 57 3.87 17.82 -2.36
CA PRO A 57 3.85 18.49 -1.07
C PRO A 57 4.22 19.96 -1.26
N SER A 58 3.74 20.81 -0.36
CA SER A 58 4.32 22.14 -0.19
C SER A 58 5.81 22.00 0.16
N GLU A 59 6.66 22.87 -0.38
CA GLU A 59 8.14 22.76 -0.38
C GLU A 59 8.75 22.47 1.01
N GLY A 60 8.09 22.84 2.11
CA GLY A 60 8.57 22.63 3.48
C GLY A 60 7.88 21.51 4.29
N LYS A 61 6.89 20.78 3.76
CA LYS A 61 6.09 19.82 4.56
C LYS A 61 5.75 18.54 3.79
N PRO A 62 6.73 17.67 3.51
CA PRO A 62 6.44 16.43 2.80
C PRO A 62 5.60 15.47 3.66
N GLN A 63 4.34 15.27 3.29
CA GLN A 63 3.43 14.31 3.93
C GLN A 63 3.57 12.93 3.29
N TYR A 64 3.99 11.93 4.07
CA TYR A 64 4.19 10.56 3.59
C TYR A 64 3.33 9.51 4.31
N SER A 65 2.85 9.84 5.50
CA SER A 65 1.98 8.99 6.32
C SER A 65 0.52 9.44 6.27
N ASP A 66 0.25 10.62 5.73
CA ASP A 66 -1.10 11.18 5.62
C ASP A 66 -1.48 11.54 4.19
N THR A 67 -1.39 10.55 3.29
CA THR A 67 -1.75 10.69 1.88
C THR A 67 -2.75 9.61 1.48
N PRO A 68 -3.47 9.74 0.35
CA PRO A 68 -4.38 8.69 -0.10
C PRO A 68 -3.77 7.28 -0.10
N PRO A 69 -2.51 7.05 -0.59
CA PRO A 69 -1.86 5.74 -0.63
C PRO A 69 -1.18 5.31 0.70
N SER A 70 -1.57 5.87 1.86
CA SER A 70 -1.04 5.47 3.17
C SER A 70 -2.13 4.98 4.14
N TRP A 71 -1.70 4.35 5.23
CA TRP A 71 -2.55 3.99 6.37
C TRP A 71 -2.09 4.78 7.58
N ASN A 72 -2.90 5.77 7.99
CA ASN A 72 -2.63 6.60 9.14
C ASN A 72 -3.37 6.08 10.37
N GLY A 73 -2.66 5.61 11.40
CA GLY A 73 -3.25 5.01 12.59
C GLY A 73 -4.10 5.98 13.41
N THR A 74 -3.78 7.28 13.42
CA THR A 74 -4.61 8.30 14.06
C THR A 74 -5.98 8.42 13.40
N LYS A 75 -6.03 8.30 12.06
CA LYS A 75 -7.28 8.31 11.30
C LYS A 75 -8.02 6.97 11.36
N LEU A 76 -7.28 5.86 11.26
CA LEU A 76 -7.86 4.52 11.20
C LEU A 76 -8.31 3.99 12.55
N LYS A 77 -7.68 4.38 13.66
CA LYS A 77 -8.03 3.95 15.03
C LYS A 77 -8.19 2.43 15.17
N GLY A 78 -7.34 1.67 14.48
CA GLY A 78 -7.39 0.21 14.48
C GLY A 78 -8.42 -0.41 13.53
N LEU A 79 -9.06 0.36 12.66
CA LEU A 79 -9.84 -0.16 11.53
C LEU A 79 -8.94 -0.57 10.37
N THR A 80 -9.43 -1.50 9.56
CA THR A 80 -8.78 -1.90 8.31
C THR A 80 -9.07 -0.87 7.22
N LYS A 81 -8.10 -0.63 6.35
CA LYS A 81 -8.28 0.11 5.09
C LYS A 81 -7.72 -0.73 3.96
N ALA A 82 -8.43 -0.75 2.83
CA ALA A 82 -7.94 -1.32 1.59
C ALA A 82 -7.54 -0.20 0.62
N ILE A 83 -6.42 -0.37 -0.06
CA ILE A 83 -5.96 0.51 -1.14
C ILE A 83 -5.68 -0.37 -2.34
N VAL A 84 -6.23 0.03 -3.49
CA VAL A 84 -5.99 -0.63 -4.78
C VAL A 84 -5.17 0.29 -5.65
N PHE A 85 -3.95 -0.13 -5.98
CA PHE A 85 -3.14 0.56 -6.97
C PHE A 85 -3.39 -0.06 -8.33
N ILE A 86 -3.78 0.76 -9.29
CA ILE A 86 -3.95 0.36 -10.68
C ILE A 86 -2.79 0.97 -11.46
N LEU A 87 -1.89 0.12 -11.96
CA LEU A 87 -0.71 0.57 -12.67
C LEU A 87 -0.31 -0.39 -13.78
N SER A 88 0.31 0.17 -14.82
CA SER A 88 0.97 -0.61 -15.87
C SER A 88 2.29 -1.14 -15.35
N LEU A 89 2.51 -2.45 -15.48
CA LEU A 89 3.76 -3.10 -15.11
C LEU A 89 4.43 -3.71 -16.33
N GLN A 90 5.75 -3.57 -16.41
CA GLN A 90 6.58 -4.17 -17.45
C GLN A 90 6.78 -5.67 -17.19
N THR A 91 7.16 -6.43 -18.22
CA THR A 91 7.64 -7.79 -17.99
C THR A 91 8.95 -7.74 -17.20
N GLY A 92 9.06 -8.54 -16.14
CA GLY A 92 10.27 -8.65 -15.34
C GLY A 92 10.04 -8.53 -13.84
N GLY A 93 11.12 -8.21 -13.13
CA GLY A 93 11.14 -8.14 -11.67
C GLY A 93 10.70 -6.78 -11.14
N HIS A 94 9.85 -6.81 -10.12
CA HIS A 94 9.31 -5.65 -9.43
C HIS A 94 9.41 -5.80 -7.93
N THR A 95 9.26 -4.69 -7.22
CA THR A 95 9.34 -4.63 -5.76
C THR A 95 8.12 -3.97 -5.15
N LEU A 96 7.57 -4.58 -4.11
CA LEU A 96 6.57 -3.99 -3.23
C LEU A 96 7.18 -3.88 -1.83
N LYS A 97 7.34 -2.66 -1.32
CA LYS A 97 7.94 -2.39 -0.02
C LYS A 97 6.90 -1.82 0.93
N PHE A 98 6.78 -2.44 2.09
CA PHE A 98 6.00 -1.97 3.23
C PHE A 98 6.93 -1.23 4.20
N VAL A 99 6.66 0.04 4.45
CA VAL A 99 7.47 0.92 5.32
C VAL A 99 6.62 1.35 6.51
N PRO A 100 6.71 0.63 7.66
CA PRO A 100 5.92 0.95 8.83
C PRO A 100 6.54 2.08 9.66
N THR A 101 5.72 2.80 10.43
CA THR A 101 6.18 3.82 11.40
C THR A 101 5.21 3.95 12.58
N PRO A 102 5.54 3.48 13.79
CA PRO A 102 6.62 2.54 14.11
C PRO A 102 6.31 1.10 13.66
N SER A 103 5.03 0.76 13.51
CA SER A 103 4.60 -0.58 13.10
C SER A 103 3.31 -0.52 12.29
N ALA A 104 2.91 -1.64 11.68
CA ALA A 104 1.63 -1.81 11.00
C ALA A 104 1.25 -3.29 10.95
N THR A 105 -0.04 -3.60 10.79
CA THR A 105 -0.51 -4.96 10.51
C THR A 105 -0.93 -5.07 9.06
N ILE A 106 -0.26 -5.94 8.30
CA ILE A 106 -0.65 -6.30 6.93
C ILE A 106 -1.65 -7.44 7.03
N GLU A 107 -2.88 -7.21 6.59
CA GLU A 107 -3.96 -8.20 6.62
C GLU A 107 -3.88 -9.10 5.38
N THR A 108 -3.78 -8.50 4.19
CA THR A 108 -3.60 -9.21 2.92
C THR A 108 -2.98 -8.31 1.86
N TYR A 109 -2.32 -8.91 0.86
CA TYR A 109 -1.99 -8.25 -0.39
C TYR A 109 -2.08 -9.23 -1.56
N THR A 110 -2.56 -8.75 -2.71
CA THR A 110 -2.62 -9.52 -3.96
C THR A 110 -2.21 -8.67 -5.14
N ILE A 111 -1.64 -9.30 -6.15
CA ILE A 111 -1.20 -8.68 -7.40
C ILE A 111 -1.87 -9.46 -8.53
N THR A 112 -2.81 -8.83 -9.23
CA THR A 112 -3.62 -9.51 -10.25
C THR A 112 -3.63 -8.72 -11.56
N PRO A 113 -3.43 -9.38 -12.71
CA PRO A 113 -3.60 -8.71 -14.01
C PRO A 113 -5.06 -8.29 -14.16
N ILE A 114 -5.28 -7.06 -14.64
CA ILE A 114 -6.60 -6.58 -15.06
C ILE A 114 -6.78 -7.01 -16.51
N GLN A 115 -7.64 -8.01 -16.72
CA GLN A 115 -8.01 -8.46 -18.06
C GLN A 115 -9.24 -7.71 -18.53
N ASN A 116 -9.21 -7.23 -19.77
CA ASN A 116 -10.42 -6.75 -20.41
C ASN A 116 -11.23 -7.98 -20.85
N THR A 117 -12.28 -8.32 -20.10
CA THR A 117 -13.27 -9.28 -20.60
C THR A 117 -13.97 -8.63 -21.77
N LYS A 118 -13.59 -8.99 -23.00
CA LYS A 118 -14.41 -8.68 -24.17
C LYS A 118 -15.81 -9.20 -23.87
N ILE A 119 -16.78 -8.29 -23.71
CA ILE A 119 -18.20 -8.66 -23.79
C ILE A 119 -18.44 -8.99 -25.26
N SER A 120 -18.26 -10.26 -25.60
CA SER A 120 -18.41 -10.78 -26.95
C SER A 120 -19.88 -11.05 -27.27
N HIS A 121 -20.77 -10.06 -27.16
CA HIS A 121 -22.15 -10.17 -27.65
C HIS A 121 -22.73 -8.78 -27.96
N LEU A 122 -22.29 -8.17 -29.07
CA LEU A 122 -23.11 -7.24 -29.86
C LEU A 122 -22.60 -7.33 -31.31
N THR A 123 -23.05 -8.37 -32.01
CA THR A 123 -23.12 -8.42 -33.48
C THR A 123 -24.59 -8.37 -33.87
#